data_AF-A0A5B1QFS7-F1
#
_entry.id   AF-A0A5B1QFS7-F1
#
_cell.length_a   1.000
_cell.length_b   1.000
_cell.length_c   1.000
_cell.angle_alpha   90.00
_cell.angle_beta   90.00
_cell.angle_gamma   90.00
#
_symmetry.space_group_name_H-M   'P 1'
#
loop_
_entity.id
_entity.type
_entity.pdbx_description
1 polymer ?
#
loop_
_entity_poly.entity_id
_entity_poly.type
_entity_poly.pdbx_seq_one_letter_code
_entity_poly.pdbx_strand_id
1 'polypeptide(L)'
;MPDLEVDLVDQFICPPCVDKHPELSLRTTWKRRCLYGLEHKNPQSADSCHKPARGAFSKYCSDECGVKYMRLRIELWADKGGDKNKLWESVKGAQKREGTVVSAKLAQEARADAPSDKYTIPGLVKPEKTRKDRELEGLHAKLDEVVKKRDAEKEEMDLVLWREKVTGLAIRRSDSIEECGWDQRLCFGDEEVAEFGTSVLESYESGQSDGDAMQVDAEGEWWCQGKKKCDRHVGWQKLRLAEVQFEKEMKEQALLKLTTRERKIRTRIEDILDPHARVSATCNSVHTTPQKATTLPSTNGQPKPKAPVHADSSKKGKKKR
;
A
#
# COMPACT_ATOMS: atom_id res chain seq x y z
N MET A 1 38.05 6.81 33.47
CA MET A 1 37.54 7.31 32.18
C MET A 1 36.31 8.13 32.50
N PRO A 2 36.13 9.34 31.96
CA PRO A 2 34.89 10.10 32.14
C PRO A 2 33.70 9.30 31.58
N ASP A 3 32.58 9.25 32.29
CA ASP A 3 31.39 8.47 31.88
C ASP A 3 30.89 8.85 30.47
N LEU A 4 31.09 10.10 30.09
CA LEU A 4 30.71 10.65 28.79
C LEU A 4 31.51 10.04 27.61
N GLU A 5 32.70 9.50 27.85
CA GLU A 5 33.57 8.95 26.80
C GLU A 5 33.46 7.43 26.64
N VAL A 6 32.77 6.74 27.55
CA VAL A 6 32.68 5.27 27.58
C VAL A 6 32.08 4.73 26.28
N ASP A 7 31.03 5.38 25.76
CA ASP A 7 30.35 4.99 24.51
C ASP A 7 31.23 5.16 23.26
N LEU A 8 32.32 5.92 23.36
CA LEU A 8 33.26 6.15 22.27
C LEU A 8 34.33 5.05 22.18
N VAL A 9 34.45 4.18 23.19
CA VAL A 9 35.38 3.06 23.10
C VAL A 9 34.90 2.11 22.00
N ASP A 10 35.79 1.80 21.06
CA ASP A 10 35.52 0.84 19.99
C ASP A 10 35.99 -0.55 20.41
N GLN A 11 37.29 -0.67 20.68
CA GLN A 11 37.88 -1.86 21.25
C GLN A 11 38.68 -1.47 22.49
N PHE A 12 38.28 -1.98 23.65
CA PHE A 12 39.05 -1.80 24.88
C PHE A 12 40.14 -2.86 24.99
N ILE A 13 41.37 -2.43 25.25
CA ILE A 13 42.49 -3.29 25.62
C ILE A 13 42.97 -2.85 26.99
N CYS A 14 42.96 -3.76 27.97
CA CYS A 14 43.38 -3.44 29.33
C CYS A 14 44.92 -3.26 29.42
N PRO A 15 45.42 -2.40 30.32
CA PRO A 15 46.86 -2.14 30.46
C PRO A 15 47.71 -3.42 30.66
N PRO A 16 47.31 -4.42 31.49
CA PRO A 16 48.08 -5.64 31.64
C PRO A 16 48.25 -6.44 30.34
N CYS A 17 47.29 -6.40 29.42
CA CYS A 17 47.42 -7.06 28.11
C CYS A 17 48.37 -6.30 27.19
N VAL A 18 48.40 -4.97 27.26
CA VAL A 18 49.37 -4.15 26.53
C VAL A 18 50.78 -4.42 27.04
N ASP A 19 50.96 -4.49 28.37
CA ASP A 19 52.27 -4.69 29.01
C ASP A 19 52.82 -6.10 28.78
N LYS A 20 51.97 -7.13 28.76
CA LYS A 20 52.37 -8.53 28.53
C LYS A 20 52.73 -8.83 27.08
N HIS A 21 52.25 -8.03 26.12
CA HIS A 21 52.40 -8.27 24.70
C HIS A 21 52.88 -7.02 23.93
N PRO A 22 54.07 -6.49 24.24
CA PRO A 22 54.61 -5.30 23.56
C PRO A 22 54.81 -5.52 22.05
N GLU A 23 55.00 -6.77 21.61
CA GLU A 23 55.18 -7.14 20.21
C GLU A 23 53.91 -6.96 19.35
N LEU A 24 52.72 -6.99 19.97
CA LEU A 24 51.44 -6.96 19.27
C LEU A 24 50.90 -5.53 19.04
N SER A 25 51.61 -4.49 19.48
CA SER A 25 51.18 -3.08 19.33
C SER A 25 49.72 -2.81 19.74
N LEU A 26 49.27 -3.50 20.79
CA LEU A 26 47.90 -3.45 21.26
C LEU A 26 47.58 -2.07 21.83
N ARG A 27 46.46 -1.48 21.39
CA ARG A 27 45.96 -0.19 21.89
C ARG A 27 44.45 -0.17 21.87
N THR A 28 43.86 0.51 22.86
CA THR A 28 42.42 0.79 22.86
C THR A 28 42.09 1.69 21.67
N THR A 29 41.10 1.30 20.87
CA THR A 29 40.62 2.08 19.72
C THR A 29 39.33 2.81 20.06
N TRP A 30 39.04 3.88 19.31
CA TRP A 30 37.96 4.81 19.62
C TRP A 30 37.13 5.14 18.38
N LYS A 31 35.82 5.18 18.57
CA LYS A 31 34.84 5.66 17.59
C LYS A 31 34.94 7.17 17.48
N ARG A 32 34.70 7.70 16.28
CA ARG A 32 34.56 9.13 16.09
C ARG A 32 33.31 9.63 16.80
N ARG A 33 33.45 10.65 17.65
CA ARG A 33 32.33 11.35 18.29
C ARG A 33 31.47 12.11 17.26
N CYS A 34 30.18 12.29 17.56
CA CYS A 34 29.27 13.09 16.76
C CYS A 34 29.78 14.52 16.54
N LEU A 35 29.82 14.97 15.28
CA LEU A 35 30.30 16.30 14.91
C LEU A 35 29.48 17.44 15.55
N TYR A 36 28.17 17.25 15.73
CA TYR A 36 27.34 18.24 16.43
C TYR A 36 27.79 18.46 17.88
N GLY A 37 28.22 17.40 18.57
CA GLY A 37 28.76 17.52 19.92
C GLY A 37 30.17 18.11 19.96
N LEU A 38 31.01 17.77 18.98
CA LEU A 38 32.37 18.32 18.85
C LEU A 38 32.37 19.83 18.57
N GLU A 39 31.39 20.32 17.82
CA GLU A 39 31.25 21.72 17.42
C GLU A 39 30.31 22.51 18.37
N HIS A 40 29.96 21.92 19.51
CA HIS A 40 29.21 22.60 20.55
C HIS A 40 30.08 23.71 21.19
N LYS A 41 29.45 24.80 21.67
CA LYS A 41 30.17 25.92 22.33
C LYS A 41 31.08 25.45 23.47
N ASN A 42 30.65 24.42 24.18
CA ASN A 42 31.45 23.71 25.17
C ASN A 42 31.37 22.20 24.89
N PRO A 43 32.33 21.61 24.15
CA PRO A 43 32.30 20.20 23.75
C PRO A 43 32.45 19.23 24.92
N GLN A 44 32.93 19.69 26.08
CA GLN A 44 33.10 18.84 27.26
C GLN A 44 31.90 18.91 28.21
N SER A 45 30.94 19.82 27.98
CA SER A 45 29.71 19.88 28.77
C SER A 45 28.84 18.63 28.57
N ALA A 46 28.09 18.25 29.60
CA ALA A 46 27.03 17.24 29.51
C ALA A 46 25.93 17.60 28.49
N ASP A 47 25.77 18.89 28.17
CA ASP A 47 24.79 19.37 27.18
C ASP A 47 25.21 19.05 25.72
N SER A 48 26.50 18.78 25.51
CA SER A 48 27.01 18.42 24.19
C SER A 48 26.80 16.94 23.88
N CYS A 49 26.62 16.58 22.61
CA CYS A 49 26.39 15.19 22.23
C CYS A 49 27.69 14.36 22.35
N HIS A 50 27.72 13.34 23.20
CA HIS A 50 28.89 12.45 23.36
C HIS A 50 28.77 11.10 22.62
N LYS A 51 27.67 10.89 21.91
CA LYS A 51 27.42 9.64 21.17
C LYS A 51 28.39 9.47 19.99
N PRO A 52 28.77 8.22 19.65
CA PRO A 52 29.56 7.95 18.46
C PRO A 52 28.77 8.30 17.18
N ALA A 53 29.48 8.80 16.17
CA ALA A 53 28.96 9.00 14.83
C ALA A 53 28.70 7.65 14.13
N ARG A 54 27.81 7.61 13.13
CA ARG A 54 27.53 6.39 12.33
C ARG A 54 28.65 6.03 11.34
N GLY A 55 29.90 6.37 11.66
CA GLY A 55 31.11 6.02 10.91
C GLY A 55 31.11 6.52 9.46
N ALA A 56 31.34 5.61 8.52
CA ALA A 56 31.45 5.90 7.09
C ALA A 56 30.17 6.50 6.49
N PHE A 57 29.02 6.29 7.12
CA PHE A 57 27.72 6.73 6.59
C PHE A 57 27.31 8.13 7.05
N SER A 58 27.79 8.59 8.21
CA SER A 58 27.45 9.92 8.72
C SER A 58 28.44 10.42 9.76
N LYS A 59 28.66 11.73 9.77
CA LYS A 59 29.43 12.45 10.81
C LYS A 59 28.62 12.67 12.09
N TYR A 60 27.35 12.27 12.11
CA TYR A 60 26.42 12.47 13.22
C TYR A 60 25.96 11.12 13.79
N CYS A 61 25.59 11.10 15.07
CA CYS A 61 25.00 9.91 15.69
C CYS A 61 23.54 9.67 15.25
N SER A 62 22.84 10.75 14.90
CA SER A 62 21.45 10.73 14.43
C SER A 62 21.20 11.81 13.37
N ASP A 63 20.12 11.64 12.61
CA ASP A 63 19.67 12.64 11.63
C ASP A 63 19.27 13.95 12.33
N GLU A 64 18.69 13.86 13.53
CA GLU A 64 18.38 15.01 14.38
C GLU A 64 19.62 15.85 14.75
N CYS A 65 20.72 15.20 15.18
CA CYS A 65 21.97 15.91 15.45
C CYS A 65 22.54 16.54 14.17
N GLY A 66 22.39 15.88 13.03
CA GLY A 66 22.75 16.44 11.72
C GLY A 66 21.96 17.71 11.39
N VAL A 67 20.64 17.69 11.60
CA VAL A 67 19.77 18.86 11.38
C VAL A 67 20.10 20.00 12.35
N LYS A 68 20.31 19.72 13.64
CA LYS A 68 20.71 20.72 14.63
C LYS A 68 22.03 21.40 14.27
N TYR A 69 23.03 20.60 13.85
CA TYR A 69 24.30 21.13 13.38
C TYR A 69 24.15 22.01 12.14
N MET A 70 23.35 21.58 11.15
CA MET A 70 23.11 22.39 9.95
C MET A 70 22.38 23.69 10.27
N ARG A 71 21.41 23.67 11.19
CA ARG A 71 20.73 24.88 11.65
C ARG A 71 21.72 25.86 12.27
N LEU A 72 22.54 25.40 13.22
CA LEU A 72 23.58 26.21 13.84
C LEU A 72 24.52 26.82 12.80
N ARG A 73 24.93 26.03 11.80
CA ARG A 73 25.82 26.51 10.72
C ARG A 73 25.17 27.56 9.83
N ILE A 74 23.88 27.41 9.52
CA ILE A 74 23.11 28.40 8.75
C ILE A 74 22.93 29.69 9.55
N GLU A 75 22.68 29.59 10.86
CA GLU A 75 22.60 30.74 11.77
C GLU A 75 23.94 31.49 11.82
N LEU A 76 25.05 30.80 12.09
CA LEU A 76 26.39 31.40 12.09
C LEU A 76 26.78 32.03 10.75
N TRP A 77 26.30 31.47 9.64
CA TRP A 77 26.51 32.05 8.30
C TRP A 77 25.65 33.29 8.08
N ALA A 78 24.40 33.28 8.54
CA ALA A 78 23.50 34.43 8.47
C ALA A 78 24.01 35.59 9.34
N ASP A 79 24.51 35.31 10.54
CA ASP A 79 25.12 36.31 11.45
C ASP A 79 26.34 37.01 10.82
N LYS A 80 26.99 36.35 9.85
CA LYS A 80 28.10 36.92 9.05
C LYS A 80 27.63 37.66 7.79
N GLY A 81 26.34 37.97 7.68
CA GLY A 81 25.75 38.70 6.55
C GLY A 81 25.18 37.81 5.43
N GLY A 82 24.98 36.52 5.68
CA GLY A 82 24.36 35.60 4.72
C GLY A 82 22.84 35.77 4.58
N ASP A 83 22.33 35.73 3.36
CA ASP A 83 20.89 35.79 3.06
C ASP A 83 20.26 34.39 2.96
N LYS A 84 19.43 34.03 3.96
CA LYS A 84 18.77 32.72 4.05
C LYS A 84 17.86 32.42 2.84
N ASN A 85 17.24 33.43 2.24
CA ASN A 85 16.34 33.24 1.10
C ASN A 85 17.14 32.84 -0.15
N LYS A 86 18.26 33.52 -0.41
CA LYS A 86 19.18 33.15 -1.49
C LYS A 86 19.76 31.75 -1.30
N LEU A 87 20.10 31.39 -0.05
CA LEU A 87 20.56 30.04 0.26
C LEU A 87 19.49 28.99 -0.07
N TRP A 88 18.23 29.20 0.35
CA TRP A 88 17.11 28.32 0.04
C TRP A 88 16.92 28.16 -1.47
N GLU A 89 16.89 29.27 -2.22
CA GLU A 89 16.74 29.24 -3.68
C GLU A 89 17.85 28.44 -4.36
N SER A 90 19.08 28.48 -3.83
CA SER A 90 20.20 27.68 -4.32
C SER A 90 20.11 26.19 -3.98
N VAL A 91 19.43 25.80 -2.90
CA VAL A 91 19.43 24.41 -2.41
C VAL A 91 18.08 23.70 -2.52
N LYS A 92 16.98 24.40 -2.83
CA LYS A 92 15.63 23.80 -2.91
C LYS A 92 15.52 22.68 -3.95
N GLY A 93 16.36 22.73 -4.99
CA GLY A 93 16.47 21.68 -6.01
C GLY A 93 17.58 20.66 -5.75
N ALA A 94 18.32 20.79 -4.64
CA ALA A 94 19.46 19.92 -4.37
C ALA A 94 18.98 18.49 -4.07
N GLN A 95 19.47 17.53 -4.86
CA GLN A 95 19.23 16.11 -4.60
C GLN A 95 20.32 15.53 -3.70
N LYS A 96 19.96 14.49 -2.94
CA LYS A 96 20.92 13.70 -2.17
C LYS A 96 21.99 13.16 -3.13
N ARG A 97 23.27 13.44 -2.84
CA ARG A 97 24.37 12.92 -3.65
C ARG A 97 24.30 11.39 -3.64
N GLU A 98 24.22 10.80 -4.82
CA GLU A 98 24.30 9.34 -4.98
C GLU A 98 25.75 8.93 -4.77
N GLY A 99 25.97 7.93 -3.91
CA GLY A 99 27.29 7.31 -3.77
C GLY A 99 27.55 6.42 -4.98
N THR A 100 28.71 6.56 -5.61
CA THR A 100 29.13 5.62 -6.65
C THR A 100 29.77 4.41 -6.00
N VAL A 101 29.20 3.23 -6.24
CA VAL A 101 29.80 1.96 -5.81
C VAL A 101 30.81 1.54 -6.86
N VAL A 102 32.07 1.44 -6.46
CA VAL A 102 33.14 0.91 -7.31
C VAL A 102 33.35 -0.55 -6.93
N SER A 103 33.27 -1.45 -7.90
CA SER A 103 33.63 -2.86 -7.67
C SER A 103 35.12 -2.96 -7.39
N ALA A 104 35.49 -3.53 -6.24
CA ALA A 104 36.89 -3.70 -5.87
C ALA A 104 37.66 -4.59 -6.87
N LYS A 105 36.99 -5.57 -7.49
CA LYS A 105 37.59 -6.45 -8.51
C LYS A 105 37.87 -5.69 -9.81
N LEU A 106 36.88 -4.97 -10.33
CA LEU A 106 37.05 -4.16 -11.55
C LEU A 106 38.06 -3.02 -11.34
N ALA A 107 38.13 -2.45 -10.13
CA ALA A 107 39.12 -1.44 -9.79
C ALA A 107 40.55 -2.00 -9.67
N GLN A 108 40.71 -3.29 -9.34
CA GLN A 108 42.00 -3.97 -9.34
C GLN A 108 42.44 -4.34 -10.76
N GLU A 109 41.54 -4.90 -11.56
CA GLU A 109 41.80 -5.27 -12.96
C GLU A 109 42.17 -4.04 -13.81
N ALA A 110 41.46 -2.93 -13.65
CA ALA A 110 41.72 -1.70 -14.40
C ALA A 110 42.99 -0.93 -13.96
N ARG A 111 43.61 -1.29 -12.83
CA ARG A 111 44.94 -0.77 -12.41
C ARG A 111 46.10 -1.48 -13.10
N ALA A 112 45.88 -2.65 -13.70
CA ALA A 112 46.92 -3.39 -14.39
C ALA A 112 47.26 -2.82 -15.78
N ASP A 113 46.32 -2.12 -16.44
CA ASP A 113 46.40 -1.78 -17.88
C ASP A 113 46.30 -0.28 -18.25
N ALA A 114 46.27 0.67 -17.30
CA ALA A 114 46.00 2.09 -17.62
C ALA A 114 47.19 3.04 -17.36
N PRO A 115 47.52 3.96 -18.31
CA PRO A 115 48.42 5.08 -18.06
C PRO A 115 47.82 6.03 -17.01
N SER A 116 48.71 6.64 -16.21
CA SER A 116 48.39 7.61 -15.16
C SER A 116 47.78 8.91 -15.71
N ASP A 117 46.53 8.88 -16.13
CA ASP A 117 45.74 10.11 -16.30
C ASP A 117 44.90 10.36 -15.03
N LYS A 118 45.07 11.55 -14.45
CA LYS A 118 44.69 11.86 -13.04
C LYS A 118 43.19 11.94 -12.78
N TYR A 119 42.34 11.75 -13.79
CA TYR A 119 40.92 12.07 -13.71
C TYR A 119 39.96 10.92 -14.02
N THR A 120 40.44 9.77 -14.48
CA THR A 120 39.58 8.62 -14.80
C THR A 120 39.68 7.60 -13.67
N ILE A 121 38.65 7.52 -12.81
CA ILE A 121 38.58 6.49 -11.77
C ILE A 121 38.36 5.13 -12.46
N PRO A 122 39.32 4.19 -12.39
CA PRO A 122 39.18 2.88 -13.01
C PRO A 122 38.05 2.08 -12.32
N GLY A 123 37.17 1.45 -13.12
CA GLY A 123 36.01 0.70 -12.61
C GLY A 123 34.76 1.54 -12.30
N LEU A 124 34.72 2.81 -12.71
CA LEU A 124 33.55 3.68 -12.55
C LEU A 124 32.41 3.27 -13.50
N VAL A 125 31.46 2.49 -13.00
CA VAL A 125 30.20 2.20 -13.72
C VAL A 125 29.29 3.41 -13.59
N LYS A 126 29.23 4.25 -14.63
CA LYS A 126 28.22 5.30 -14.71
C LYS A 126 26.85 4.64 -14.95
N PRO A 127 25.80 5.00 -14.20
CA PRO A 127 24.46 4.52 -14.50
C PRO A 127 24.06 4.96 -15.91
N GLU A 128 23.70 4.02 -16.78
CA GLU A 128 23.25 4.31 -18.15
C GLU A 128 21.92 5.07 -18.19
N LYS A 129 21.08 4.84 -17.18
CA LYS A 129 19.75 5.44 -17.04
C LYS A 129 19.74 6.51 -15.96
N THR A 130 19.00 7.58 -16.20
CA THR A 130 18.80 8.60 -15.16
C THR A 130 18.05 8.00 -13.98
N ARG A 131 18.13 8.65 -12.81
CA ARG A 131 17.36 8.23 -11.64
C ARG A 131 15.85 8.19 -11.92
N LYS A 132 15.34 9.16 -12.69
CA LYS A 132 13.93 9.24 -13.08
C LYS A 132 13.55 8.02 -13.92
N ASP A 133 14.35 7.67 -14.91
CA ASP A 133 14.08 6.53 -15.79
C ASP A 133 14.07 5.21 -15.02
N ARG A 134 15.02 5.02 -14.10
CA ARG A 134 15.07 3.84 -13.22
C ARG A 134 13.84 3.76 -12.32
N GLU A 135 13.37 4.90 -11.80
CA GLU A 135 12.16 4.94 -10.98
C GLU A 135 10.89 4.63 -11.80
N LEU A 136 10.78 5.19 -13.01
CA LEU A 136 9.67 4.92 -13.93
C LEU A 136 9.62 3.45 -14.35
N GLU A 137 10.76 2.87 -14.73
CA GLU A 137 10.86 1.45 -15.08
C GLU A 137 10.41 0.56 -13.90
N GLY A 138 10.86 0.87 -12.69
CA GLY A 138 10.43 0.17 -11.48
C GLY A 138 8.94 0.34 -11.17
N LEU A 139 8.32 1.47 -11.51
CA LEU A 139 6.88 1.69 -11.32
C LEU A 139 6.04 0.99 -12.40
N HIS A 140 6.49 0.98 -13.65
CA HIS A 140 5.83 0.23 -14.72
C HIS A 140 5.85 -1.27 -14.43
N ALA A 141 6.99 -1.84 -14.02
CA ALA A 141 7.05 -3.25 -13.64
C ALA A 141 6.08 -3.60 -12.50
N LYS A 142 5.95 -2.71 -11.50
CA LYS A 142 4.97 -2.87 -10.41
C LYS A 142 3.52 -2.71 -10.89
N LEU A 143 3.28 -1.84 -11.86
CA LEU A 143 1.96 -1.66 -12.45
C LEU A 143 1.54 -2.94 -13.19
N ASP A 144 2.44 -3.50 -13.99
CA ASP A 144 2.21 -4.74 -14.73
C ASP A 144 1.91 -5.91 -13.77
N GLU A 145 2.66 -6.03 -12.67
CA GLU A 145 2.38 -7.04 -11.64
C GLU A 145 0.98 -6.88 -11.03
N VAL A 146 0.57 -5.64 -10.72
CA VAL A 146 -0.76 -5.36 -10.15
C VAL A 146 -1.87 -5.63 -11.16
N VAL A 147 -1.66 -5.27 -12.43
CA VAL A 147 -2.61 -5.53 -13.51
C VAL A 147 -2.79 -7.03 -13.70
N LYS A 148 -1.71 -7.81 -13.79
CA LYS A 148 -1.78 -9.28 -13.88
C LYS A 148 -2.55 -9.90 -12.72
N LYS A 149 -2.27 -9.47 -11.49
CA LYS A 149 -3.00 -9.95 -10.30
C LYS A 149 -4.48 -9.58 -10.33
N ARG A 150 -4.81 -8.37 -10.78
CA ARG A 150 -6.20 -7.92 -10.91
C ARG A 150 -6.93 -8.73 -11.96
N ASP A 151 -6.29 -9.05 -13.08
CA ASP A 151 -6.92 -9.81 -14.16
C ASP A 151 -7.17 -11.26 -13.71
N ALA A 152 -6.22 -11.90 -13.02
CA ALA A 152 -6.46 -13.20 -12.39
C ALA A 152 -7.61 -13.17 -11.35
N GLU A 153 -7.66 -12.14 -10.50
CA GLU A 153 -8.74 -12.01 -9.52
C GLU A 153 -10.13 -11.76 -10.18
N LYS A 154 -10.15 -11.16 -11.38
CA LYS A 154 -11.38 -11.01 -12.17
C LYS A 154 -11.84 -12.35 -12.75
N GLU A 155 -10.92 -13.16 -13.27
CA GLU A 155 -11.25 -14.51 -13.75
C GLU A 155 -11.83 -15.36 -12.60
N GLU A 156 -11.26 -15.28 -11.40
CA GLU A 156 -11.82 -15.94 -10.22
C GLU A 156 -13.17 -15.35 -9.78
N MET A 157 -13.38 -14.03 -9.93
CA MET A 157 -14.69 -13.40 -9.68
C MET A 157 -15.75 -13.91 -10.67
N ASP A 158 -15.41 -14.10 -11.94
CA ASP A 158 -16.36 -14.60 -12.94
C ASP A 158 -16.87 -16.01 -12.58
N LEU A 159 -16.03 -16.86 -12.01
CA LEU A 159 -16.43 -18.15 -11.45
C LEU A 159 -17.42 -18.00 -10.28
N VAL A 160 -17.18 -17.05 -9.39
CA VAL A 160 -18.11 -16.78 -8.26
C VAL A 160 -19.46 -16.27 -8.77
N LEU A 161 -19.47 -15.39 -9.77
CA LEU A 161 -20.70 -14.90 -10.40
C LEU A 161 -21.45 -16.04 -11.12
N TRP A 162 -20.74 -16.96 -11.74
CA TRP A 162 -21.34 -18.17 -12.30
C TRP A 162 -22.00 -19.02 -11.19
N ARG A 163 -21.30 -19.26 -10.07
CA ARG A 163 -21.84 -20.01 -8.92
C ARG A 163 -23.08 -19.33 -8.34
N GLU A 164 -23.08 -18.00 -8.26
CA GLU A 164 -24.23 -17.20 -7.81
C GLU A 164 -25.43 -17.42 -8.73
N LYS A 165 -25.21 -17.35 -10.05
CA LYS A 165 -26.25 -17.55 -11.06
C LYS A 165 -26.85 -18.96 -10.98
N VAL A 166 -26.01 -20.00 -10.94
CA VAL A 166 -26.49 -21.40 -10.85
C VAL A 166 -27.19 -21.66 -9.53
N THR A 167 -26.68 -21.16 -8.41
CA THR A 167 -27.34 -21.27 -7.10
C THR A 167 -28.72 -20.63 -7.13
N GLY A 168 -28.85 -19.42 -7.69
CA GLY A 168 -30.14 -18.75 -7.85
C GLY A 168 -31.11 -19.49 -8.78
N LEU A 169 -30.61 -20.13 -9.84
CA LEU A 169 -31.42 -20.97 -10.73
C LEU A 169 -31.89 -22.26 -10.02
N ALA A 170 -31.00 -22.94 -9.30
CA ALA A 170 -31.33 -24.14 -8.53
C ALA A 170 -32.38 -23.86 -7.44
N ILE A 171 -32.23 -22.74 -6.72
CA ILE A 171 -33.20 -22.30 -5.71
C ILE A 171 -34.56 -22.06 -6.36
N ARG A 172 -34.61 -21.29 -7.47
CA ARG A 172 -35.86 -21.02 -8.18
C ARG A 172 -36.56 -22.30 -8.66
N ARG A 173 -35.81 -23.25 -9.23
CA ARG A 173 -36.37 -24.57 -9.58
C ARG A 173 -36.92 -25.26 -8.35
N SER A 174 -36.13 -25.37 -7.28
CA SER A 174 -36.53 -26.04 -6.04
C SER A 174 -37.76 -25.43 -5.40
N ASP A 175 -37.98 -24.12 -5.55
CA ASP A 175 -39.16 -23.44 -5.01
C ASP A 175 -40.42 -23.68 -5.86
N SER A 176 -40.25 -23.93 -7.17
CA SER A 176 -41.34 -24.28 -8.09
C SER A 176 -41.80 -25.74 -8.01
N ILE A 177 -41.00 -26.62 -7.39
CA ILE A 177 -41.30 -28.05 -7.23
C ILE A 177 -41.45 -28.42 -5.76
N GLU A 178 -42.18 -29.48 -5.43
CA GLU A 178 -42.32 -29.97 -4.04
C GLU A 178 -41.22 -30.98 -3.64
N GLU A 179 -40.06 -30.89 -4.28
CA GLU A 179 -38.91 -31.77 -4.10
C GLU A 179 -37.76 -31.04 -3.39
N CYS A 180 -36.68 -31.77 -3.07
CA CYS A 180 -35.50 -31.24 -2.41
C CYS A 180 -34.72 -30.28 -3.32
N GLY A 181 -34.66 -30.56 -4.61
CA GLY A 181 -34.15 -29.64 -5.64
C GLY A 181 -32.65 -29.36 -5.60
N TRP A 182 -31.88 -30.02 -4.72
CA TRP A 182 -30.42 -29.90 -4.69
C TRP A 182 -29.80 -30.30 -6.03
N ASP A 183 -29.01 -29.42 -6.65
CA ASP A 183 -28.30 -29.69 -7.90
C ASP A 183 -26.86 -30.11 -7.59
N GLN A 184 -26.43 -31.28 -8.07
CA GLN A 184 -25.08 -31.80 -7.83
C GLN A 184 -24.00 -30.89 -8.43
N ARG A 185 -24.32 -30.14 -9.48
CA ARG A 185 -23.40 -29.26 -10.22
C ARG A 185 -23.06 -28.00 -9.44
N LEU A 186 -23.76 -27.73 -8.32
CA LEU A 186 -23.33 -26.73 -7.32
C LEU A 186 -22.00 -27.09 -6.65
N CYS A 187 -21.52 -28.32 -6.82
CA CYS A 187 -20.22 -28.78 -6.32
C CYS A 187 -19.10 -28.71 -7.36
N PHE A 188 -19.36 -28.21 -8.58
CA PHE A 188 -18.34 -28.14 -9.61
C PHE A 188 -17.14 -27.29 -9.17
N GLY A 189 -15.96 -27.87 -9.32
CA GLY A 189 -14.68 -27.18 -9.21
C GLY A 189 -14.40 -26.30 -10.41
N ASP A 190 -13.32 -25.53 -10.34
CA ASP A 190 -13.00 -24.51 -11.34
C ASP A 190 -12.81 -25.12 -12.75
N GLU A 191 -12.20 -26.31 -12.85
CA GLU A 191 -12.01 -27.04 -14.11
C GLU A 191 -13.34 -27.47 -14.74
N GLU A 192 -14.25 -28.04 -13.94
CA GLU A 192 -15.57 -28.48 -14.39
C GLU A 192 -16.45 -27.29 -14.81
N VAL A 193 -16.33 -26.15 -14.12
CA VAL A 193 -17.01 -24.90 -14.51
C VAL A 193 -16.45 -24.37 -15.83
N ALA A 194 -15.14 -24.44 -16.04
CA ALA A 194 -14.53 -23.99 -17.29
C ALA A 194 -14.98 -24.85 -18.49
N GLU A 195 -15.12 -26.16 -18.31
CA GLU A 195 -15.51 -27.09 -19.36
C GLU A 195 -17.04 -27.11 -19.60
N PHE A 196 -17.83 -27.20 -18.53
CA PHE A 196 -19.27 -27.46 -18.61
C PHE A 196 -20.15 -26.27 -18.21
N GLY A 197 -19.58 -25.19 -17.67
CA GLY A 197 -20.33 -24.11 -17.03
C GLY A 197 -21.38 -23.44 -17.92
N THR A 198 -21.08 -23.25 -19.21
CA THR A 198 -22.04 -22.71 -20.18
C THR A 198 -23.21 -23.66 -20.41
N SER A 199 -22.92 -24.95 -20.63
CA SER A 199 -23.95 -25.99 -20.83
C SER A 199 -24.86 -26.13 -19.61
N VAL A 200 -24.31 -26.00 -18.40
CA VAL A 200 -25.11 -25.99 -17.16
C VAL A 200 -26.13 -24.86 -17.18
N LEU A 201 -25.73 -23.64 -17.54
CA LEU A 201 -26.66 -22.50 -17.61
C LEU A 201 -27.74 -22.71 -18.68
N GLU A 202 -27.37 -23.19 -19.87
CA GLU A 202 -28.30 -23.50 -20.96
C GLU A 202 -29.32 -24.59 -20.57
N SER A 203 -28.92 -25.57 -19.74
CA SER A 203 -29.82 -26.62 -19.26
C SER A 203 -30.98 -26.09 -18.41
N TYR A 204 -30.79 -24.95 -17.72
CA TYR A 204 -31.86 -24.28 -16.97
C TYR A 204 -32.79 -23.47 -17.85
N GLU A 205 -32.31 -22.99 -19.00
CA GLU A 205 -33.07 -22.18 -19.95
C GLU A 205 -33.91 -23.07 -20.88
N SER A 206 -33.34 -24.20 -21.33
CA SER A 206 -34.02 -25.17 -22.21
C SER A 206 -35.20 -25.90 -21.55
N GLY A 207 -35.19 -26.07 -20.22
CA GLY A 207 -36.28 -26.68 -19.46
C GLY A 207 -37.54 -25.80 -19.28
N GLN A 208 -37.53 -24.55 -19.80
CA GLN A 208 -38.66 -23.63 -19.78
C GLN A 208 -39.46 -23.60 -21.10
N SER A 209 -39.00 -24.31 -22.13
CA SER A 209 -39.70 -24.46 -23.41
C SER A 209 -40.72 -25.59 -23.30
N ASP A 210 -41.98 -25.27 -23.60
CA ASP A 210 -43.13 -26.19 -23.64
C ASP A 210 -42.85 -27.52 -24.34
N GLY A 211 -43.58 -28.54 -23.87
CA GLY A 211 -43.38 -29.96 -24.16
C GLY A 211 -43.42 -30.36 -25.63
N ASP A 212 -42.88 -31.56 -25.84
CA ASP A 212 -42.79 -32.34 -27.07
C ASP A 212 -41.40 -32.34 -27.73
N ALA A 213 -40.49 -33.14 -27.16
CA ALA A 213 -39.37 -33.73 -27.88
C ALA A 213 -38.96 -35.03 -27.19
N MET A 214 -38.81 -36.08 -28.00
CA MET A 214 -38.54 -37.46 -27.59
C MET A 214 -37.47 -37.59 -26.49
N GLN A 215 -37.89 -38.10 -25.35
CA GLN A 215 -37.04 -38.43 -24.20
C GLN A 215 -36.24 -39.69 -24.54
N VAL A 216 -35.04 -39.50 -25.11
CA VAL A 216 -33.97 -40.49 -25.04
C VAL A 216 -33.46 -40.42 -23.60
N ASP A 217 -33.45 -41.56 -22.89
CA ASP A 217 -33.08 -41.70 -21.47
C ASP A 217 -31.81 -40.91 -21.12
N ALA A 218 -31.99 -39.68 -20.64
CA ALA A 218 -30.91 -38.79 -20.26
C ALA A 218 -30.41 -39.20 -18.87
N GLU A 219 -29.36 -40.02 -18.87
CA GLU A 219 -28.24 -40.02 -17.92
C GLU A 219 -28.48 -39.24 -16.61
N GLY A 220 -29.19 -39.87 -15.67
CA GLY A 220 -29.23 -39.48 -14.26
C GLY A 220 -29.86 -38.11 -13.95
N GLU A 221 -30.87 -38.10 -13.10
CA GLU A 221 -31.42 -36.86 -12.54
C GLU A 221 -30.33 -36.08 -11.79
N TRP A 222 -29.85 -35.00 -12.42
CA TRP A 222 -28.76 -34.15 -11.91
C TRP A 222 -29.18 -33.30 -10.71
N TRP A 223 -30.45 -33.40 -10.30
CA TRP A 223 -30.96 -32.85 -9.05
C TRP A 223 -31.63 -33.91 -8.16
N CYS A 224 -31.68 -33.64 -6.87
CA CYS A 224 -32.31 -34.52 -5.89
C CYS A 224 -33.84 -34.39 -5.92
N GLN A 225 -34.53 -35.44 -6.35
CA GLN A 225 -35.99 -35.58 -6.28
C GLN A 225 -36.52 -36.03 -4.90
N GLY A 226 -35.68 -35.97 -3.86
CA GLY A 226 -36.11 -36.30 -2.50
C GLY A 226 -37.25 -35.40 -2.02
N LYS A 227 -37.90 -35.75 -0.92
CA LYS A 227 -38.94 -34.92 -0.30
C LYS A 227 -38.44 -33.50 -0.04
N LYS A 228 -39.33 -32.52 -0.12
CA LYS A 228 -39.07 -31.16 0.37
C LYS A 228 -38.45 -31.22 1.78
N LYS A 229 -37.28 -30.58 1.95
CA LYS A 229 -36.40 -30.70 3.14
C LYS A 229 -35.84 -32.11 3.35
N CYS A 230 -35.16 -32.66 2.35
CA CYS A 230 -34.53 -33.96 2.46
C CYS A 230 -33.35 -33.97 3.46
N ASP A 231 -33.23 -35.03 4.27
CA ASP A 231 -32.22 -35.14 5.35
C ASP A 231 -30.77 -35.04 4.85
N ARG A 232 -30.54 -35.40 3.58
CA ARG A 232 -29.21 -35.32 2.94
C ARG A 232 -28.77 -33.91 2.57
N HIS A 233 -29.72 -33.01 2.28
CA HIS A 233 -29.43 -31.66 1.80
C HIS A 233 -30.18 -30.61 2.64
N VAL A 234 -30.27 -30.83 3.95
CA VAL A 234 -30.99 -29.92 4.84
C VAL A 234 -30.37 -28.52 4.77
N GLY A 235 -31.18 -27.53 4.41
CA GLY A 235 -30.77 -26.13 4.40
C GLY A 235 -29.77 -25.74 3.30
N TRP A 236 -29.60 -26.59 2.27
CA TRP A 236 -28.63 -26.36 1.20
C TRP A 236 -28.76 -24.99 0.53
N GLN A 237 -29.99 -24.51 0.33
CA GLN A 237 -30.26 -23.21 -0.31
C GLN A 237 -29.58 -22.06 0.45
N LYS A 238 -29.78 -22.03 1.77
CA LYS A 238 -29.22 -20.98 2.64
C LYS A 238 -27.71 -21.11 2.77
N LEU A 239 -27.20 -22.34 2.88
CA LEU A 239 -25.76 -22.61 3.00
C LEU A 239 -25.02 -22.15 1.74
N ARG A 240 -25.44 -22.60 0.56
CA ARG A 240 -24.82 -22.24 -0.72
C ARG A 240 -24.89 -20.74 -1.00
N LEU A 241 -26.03 -20.11 -0.73
CA LEU A 241 -26.15 -18.67 -0.91
C LEU A 241 -25.18 -17.90 0.01
N ALA A 242 -25.03 -18.32 1.27
CA ALA A 242 -24.10 -17.69 2.20
C ALA A 242 -22.63 -17.89 1.79
N GLU A 243 -22.26 -19.09 1.33
CA GLU A 243 -20.91 -19.39 0.83
C GLU A 243 -20.56 -18.52 -0.38
N VAL A 244 -21.42 -18.51 -1.41
CA VAL A 244 -21.18 -17.72 -2.62
C VAL A 244 -21.14 -16.23 -2.33
N GLN A 245 -22.02 -15.73 -1.46
CA GLN A 245 -22.03 -14.32 -1.08
C GLN A 245 -20.73 -13.94 -0.34
N PHE A 246 -20.25 -14.80 0.56
CA PHE A 246 -18.97 -14.57 1.25
C PHE A 246 -17.79 -14.57 0.27
N GLU A 247 -17.72 -15.53 -0.66
CA GLU A 247 -16.70 -15.56 -1.70
C GLU A 247 -16.73 -14.29 -2.55
N LYS A 248 -17.93 -13.87 -2.98
CA LYS A 248 -18.12 -12.64 -3.77
C LYS A 248 -17.61 -11.40 -3.04
N GLU A 249 -17.99 -11.22 -1.79
CA GLU A 249 -17.52 -10.09 -0.98
C GLU A 249 -16.00 -10.09 -0.81
N MET A 250 -15.38 -11.27 -0.62
CA MET A 250 -13.93 -11.41 -0.54
C MET A 250 -13.24 -11.01 -1.84
N LYS A 251 -13.77 -11.45 -2.99
CA LYS A 251 -13.26 -11.10 -4.33
C LYS A 251 -13.44 -9.61 -4.65
N GLU A 252 -14.59 -9.02 -4.30
CA GLU A 252 -14.86 -7.59 -4.47
C GLU A 252 -13.86 -6.74 -3.67
N GLN A 253 -13.59 -7.12 -2.42
CA GLN A 253 -12.61 -6.44 -1.58
C GLN A 253 -11.17 -6.58 -2.13
N ALA A 254 -10.80 -7.74 -2.67
CA ALA A 254 -9.50 -7.96 -3.29
C ALA A 254 -9.32 -7.07 -4.54
N LEU A 255 -10.30 -7.04 -5.43
CA LEU A 255 -10.32 -6.18 -6.61
C LEU A 255 -10.26 -4.69 -6.25
N LEU A 256 -10.98 -4.25 -5.22
CA LEU A 256 -10.94 -2.86 -4.74
C LEU A 256 -9.53 -2.47 -4.26
N LYS A 257 -8.84 -3.36 -3.54
CA LYS A 257 -7.46 -3.13 -3.07
C LYS A 257 -6.49 -3.02 -4.24
N LEU A 258 -6.61 -3.91 -5.24
CA LEU A 258 -5.75 -3.91 -6.42
C LEU A 258 -5.97 -2.66 -7.30
N THR A 259 -7.23 -2.30 -7.58
CA THR A 259 -7.56 -1.08 -8.34
C THR A 259 -7.10 0.20 -7.65
N THR A 260 -7.20 0.26 -6.31
CA THR A 260 -6.67 1.38 -5.52
C THR A 260 -5.14 1.46 -5.63
N ARG A 261 -4.44 0.32 -5.56
CA ARG A 261 -2.99 0.26 -5.70
C ARG A 261 -2.54 0.65 -7.11
N GLU A 262 -3.23 0.17 -8.14
CA GLU A 262 -3.03 0.51 -9.54
C GLU A 262 -3.12 2.04 -9.75
N ARG A 263 -4.20 2.66 -9.24
CA ARG A 263 -4.38 4.12 -9.31
C ARG A 263 -3.21 4.87 -8.64
N LYS A 264 -2.80 4.45 -7.44
CA LYS A 264 -1.66 5.07 -6.73
C LYS A 264 -0.36 4.99 -7.52
N ILE A 265 -0.11 3.87 -8.21
CA ILE A 265 1.09 3.71 -9.03
C ILE A 265 1.02 4.61 -10.26
N ARG A 266 -0.11 4.64 -10.99
CA ARG A 266 -0.31 5.54 -12.13
C ARG A 266 -0.13 7.00 -11.76
N THR A 267 -0.74 7.42 -10.65
CA THR A 267 -0.58 8.76 -10.11
C THR A 267 0.88 9.09 -9.79
N ARG A 268 1.65 8.15 -9.25
CA ARG A 268 3.09 8.37 -9.00
C ARG A 268 3.91 8.46 -10.29
N ILE A 269 3.54 7.70 -11.31
CA ILE A 269 4.15 7.80 -12.65
C ILE A 269 3.88 9.20 -13.23
N GLU A 270 2.62 9.66 -13.16
CA GLU A 270 2.23 11.02 -13.56
C GLU A 270 3.02 12.09 -12.79
N ASP A 271 3.14 11.97 -11.46
CA ASP A 271 3.90 12.92 -10.62
C ASP A 271 5.38 13.03 -11.01
N ILE A 272 5.99 11.94 -11.54
CA ILE A 272 7.39 11.93 -11.99
C ILE A 272 7.53 12.55 -13.39
N LEU A 273 6.56 12.29 -14.27
CA LEU A 273 6.53 12.82 -15.64
C LEU A 273 6.18 14.31 -15.67
N ASP A 274 5.21 14.73 -14.87
CA ASP A 274 4.77 16.12 -14.74
C ASP A 274 4.70 16.58 -13.26
N PRO A 275 5.83 17.04 -12.69
CA PRO A 275 5.87 17.56 -11.34
C PRO A 275 5.04 18.83 -11.12
N HIS A 276 4.66 19.54 -12.20
CA HIS A 276 3.99 20.84 -12.14
C HIS A 276 2.47 20.75 -12.27
N ALA A 277 1.92 19.67 -12.83
CA ALA A 277 0.49 19.43 -12.95
C ALA A 277 -0.28 19.57 -11.63
N ARG A 278 0.33 19.19 -10.49
CA ARG A 278 -0.32 19.29 -9.17
C ARG A 278 -0.21 20.65 -8.49
N VAL A 279 0.87 21.38 -8.73
CA VAL A 279 1.05 22.72 -8.14
C VAL A 279 0.01 23.68 -8.72
N SER A 280 -0.32 23.55 -10.01
CA SER A 280 -1.36 24.33 -10.68
C SER A 280 -2.79 23.99 -10.25
N ALA A 281 -3.05 22.75 -9.80
CA ALA A 281 -4.37 22.36 -9.31
C ALA A 281 -4.66 22.84 -7.88
N THR A 282 -3.63 23.08 -7.07
CA THR A 282 -3.77 23.43 -5.65
C THR A 282 -3.83 24.95 -5.41
N CYS A 283 -3.39 25.78 -6.37
CA CYS A 283 -3.44 27.24 -6.27
C CYS A 283 -4.73 27.89 -6.85
N ASN A 284 -5.61 27.13 -7.51
CA ASN A 284 -6.86 27.65 -8.06
C ASN A 284 -8.09 27.53 -7.13
N SER A 285 -7.90 27.15 -5.86
CA SER A 285 -8.99 27.03 -4.86
C SER A 285 -8.95 28.12 -3.77
N VAL A 286 -8.47 29.31 -4.11
CA VAL A 286 -8.63 30.50 -3.28
C VAL A 286 -8.98 31.66 -4.20
N HIS A 287 -10.27 31.84 -4.48
CA HIS A 287 -10.97 33.09 -4.83
C HIS A 287 -12.22 32.78 -5.65
N THR A 288 -13.27 32.31 -4.99
CA THR A 288 -14.65 32.58 -5.44
C THR A 288 -15.42 33.09 -4.23
N THR A 289 -15.66 34.39 -4.26
CA THR A 289 -16.49 35.14 -3.33
C THR A 289 -17.95 34.66 -3.42
N PRO A 290 -18.68 34.57 -2.29
CA PRO A 290 -20.07 34.15 -2.31
C PRO A 290 -20.95 35.32 -2.73
N GLN A 291 -21.57 35.21 -3.92
CA GLN A 291 -22.60 36.15 -4.34
C GLN A 291 -23.93 35.82 -3.65
N LYS A 292 -24.46 36.84 -2.95
CA LYS A 292 -25.77 36.90 -2.33
C LYS A 292 -26.87 36.56 -3.33
N ALA A 293 -27.70 35.58 -2.97
CA ALA A 293 -28.98 35.33 -3.61
C ALA A 293 -30.00 36.39 -3.15
N THR A 294 -30.51 37.18 -4.10
CA THR A 294 -31.68 38.04 -3.92
C THR A 294 -32.88 37.32 -4.53
N THR A 295 -33.81 36.88 -3.69
CA THR A 295 -35.14 36.37 -4.06
C THR A 295 -36.17 37.48 -4.00
N LEU A 296 -37.08 37.53 -4.98
CA LEU A 296 -38.47 38.02 -4.85
C LEU A 296 -39.34 37.35 -5.96
N PRO A 297 -40.68 37.28 -5.80
CA PRO A 297 -41.40 36.01 -5.83
C PRO A 297 -42.53 35.97 -6.87
N SER A 298 -43.11 34.77 -7.08
CA SER A 298 -44.42 34.65 -7.71
C SER A 298 -45.30 33.60 -7.02
N THR A 299 -46.55 34.03 -6.82
CA THR A 299 -47.75 33.45 -6.17
C THR A 299 -48.19 32.13 -6.84
N ASN A 300 -49.03 31.22 -6.33
CA ASN A 300 -50.26 31.31 -5.52
C ASN A 300 -50.64 29.83 -5.19
N GLY A 301 -50.98 29.44 -3.97
CA GLY A 301 -52.39 29.12 -3.63
C GLY A 301 -52.51 27.82 -2.83
N GLN A 302 -53.01 27.93 -1.60
CA GLN A 302 -53.36 26.87 -0.64
C GLN A 302 -54.90 26.62 -0.70
N PRO A 303 -55.41 25.45 -0.24
CA PRO A 303 -55.88 25.40 1.15
C PRO A 303 -55.70 24.04 1.90
N LYS A 304 -55.38 24.15 3.19
CA LYS A 304 -55.46 23.15 4.29
C LYS A 304 -56.91 22.74 4.61
N PRO A 305 -57.14 21.57 5.24
CA PRO A 305 -57.22 21.45 6.72
C PRO A 305 -56.63 20.10 7.23
N LYS A 306 -56.44 19.74 8.50
CA LYS A 306 -56.48 20.29 9.87
C LYS A 306 -55.75 19.22 10.73
N ALA A 307 -54.97 19.61 11.72
CA ALA A 307 -54.47 18.70 12.77
C ALA A 307 -55.54 18.48 13.85
N PRO A 308 -55.35 17.47 14.72
CA PRO A 308 -55.55 17.72 16.15
C PRO A 308 -54.32 17.35 16.99
N VAL A 309 -54.20 18.10 18.07
CA VAL A 309 -53.12 18.11 19.05
C VAL A 309 -53.60 17.41 20.33
N HIS A 310 -52.63 16.88 21.08
CA HIS A 310 -52.63 16.57 22.52
C HIS A 310 -53.40 15.33 23.00
N ALA A 311 -52.69 14.44 23.71
CA ALA A 311 -52.78 14.40 25.18
C ALA A 311 -51.70 13.53 25.82
N ASP A 312 -51.26 14.03 26.96
CA ASP A 312 -50.33 13.53 27.95
C ASP A 312 -50.93 12.35 28.75
N SER A 313 -50.11 11.36 29.16
CA SER A 313 -50.29 10.62 30.42
C SER A 313 -49.17 9.57 30.67
N SER A 314 -48.23 9.94 31.54
CA SER A 314 -47.89 9.25 32.80
C SER A 314 -47.99 7.71 32.92
N LYS A 315 -46.87 7.13 33.43
CA LYS A 315 -46.73 6.23 34.62
C LYS A 315 -46.13 4.82 34.44
N LYS A 316 -45.22 4.55 35.39
CA LYS A 316 -44.70 3.27 35.96
C LYS A 316 -43.66 2.55 35.07
N GLY A 317 -42.41 2.34 35.48
CA GLY A 317 -41.87 2.16 36.81
C GLY A 317 -42.03 0.71 37.28
N LYS A 318 -41.06 -0.16 36.95
CA LYS A 318 -40.83 -1.41 37.68
C LYS A 318 -39.37 -1.84 37.62
N LYS A 319 -38.74 -1.78 38.78
CA LYS A 319 -37.44 -2.36 39.15
C LYS A 319 -37.72 -3.54 40.06
N LYS A 320 -36.92 -4.61 39.95
CA LYS A 320 -36.77 -5.83 40.79
C LYS A 320 -36.83 -7.06 39.88
N ARG A 321 -35.96 -8.05 40.00
CA ARG A 321 -34.84 -8.31 40.92
C ARG A 321 -33.99 -9.39 40.26
#